data_AF-A0A515AAG8-F1
#
_entry.id   AF-A0A515AAG8-F1
#
_cell.length_a   1.000
_cell.length_b   1.000
_cell.length_c   1.000
_cell.angle_alpha   90.00
_cell.angle_beta   90.00
_cell.angle_gamma   90.00
#
_symmetry.space_group_name_H-M   'P 1'
#
loop_
_entity.id
_entity.type
_entity.pdbx_description
1 polymer ?
#
loop_
_entity_poly.entity_id
_entity_poly.type
_entity_poly.pdbx_seq_one_letter_code
_entity_poly.pdbx_strand_id
1 'polypeptide(L)'
;MFACSSANPSNSGSQKKLRISVGEIKEISLPGRGDGTSELIGTSDNQEVVEVSRQQLAPAVDTLTRDNARPTIFQIKGITAGTANVVFATKLLNQTGNGLTIRTYVVQVIAK
;
A
#
# COMPACT_ATOMS: atom_id res chain seq x y z
N MET A 1 -30.61 11.90 -31.13
CA MET A 1 -30.36 10.90 -30.06
C MET A 1 -28.92 11.09 -29.60
N PHE A 2 -28.73 11.33 -28.31
CA PHE A 2 -27.43 11.68 -27.71
C PHE A 2 -26.58 10.42 -27.54
N ALA A 3 -25.38 10.42 -28.12
CA ALA A 3 -24.40 9.35 -27.96
C ALA A 3 -23.71 9.49 -26.60
N CYS A 4 -23.94 8.55 -25.69
CA CYS A 4 -23.21 8.46 -24.43
C CYS A 4 -21.85 7.80 -24.67
N SER A 5 -20.78 8.56 -24.48
CA SER A 5 -19.40 8.09 -24.47
C SER A 5 -19.20 7.04 -23.39
N SER A 6 -18.96 5.79 -23.79
CA SER A 6 -18.57 4.70 -22.90
C SER A 6 -17.14 4.93 -22.40
N ALA A 7 -16.99 5.63 -21.28
CA ALA A 7 -15.74 5.63 -20.55
C ALA A 7 -15.60 4.27 -19.84
N ASN A 8 -14.77 3.39 -20.39
CA ASN A 8 -14.29 2.20 -19.70
C ASN A 8 -13.21 2.61 -18.67
N PRO A 9 -13.41 2.48 -17.35
CA PRO A 9 -12.30 2.30 -16.44
C PRO A 9 -11.84 0.85 -16.53
N SER A 10 -10.83 0.60 -17.35
CA SER A 10 -10.13 -0.68 -17.43
C SER A 10 -9.61 -1.09 -16.05
N ASN A 11 -10.02 -2.28 -15.67
CA ASN A 11 -9.80 -2.98 -14.41
C ASN A 11 -8.37 -3.58 -14.35
N SER A 12 -7.55 -3.22 -13.35
CA SER A 12 -6.44 -4.05 -12.85
C SER A 12 -5.91 -3.49 -11.52
N GLY A 13 -6.42 -3.97 -10.39
CA GLY A 13 -6.08 -3.47 -9.05
C GLY A 13 -6.62 -2.06 -8.79
N SER A 14 -7.09 -1.78 -7.58
CA SER A 14 -7.64 -0.45 -7.28
C SER A 14 -6.51 0.60 -7.17
N GLN A 15 -6.07 1.11 -8.32
CA GLN A 15 -5.06 2.16 -8.39
C GLN A 15 -5.63 3.45 -7.79
N LYS A 16 -5.08 3.88 -6.64
CA LYS A 16 -5.56 5.06 -5.92
C LYS A 16 -4.55 6.18 -6.01
N LYS A 17 -4.98 7.37 -6.41
CA LYS A 17 -4.13 8.56 -6.36
C LYS A 17 -4.07 9.09 -4.94
N LEU A 18 -2.87 9.43 -4.48
CA LEU A 18 -2.62 10.03 -3.18
C LEU A 18 -1.75 11.27 -3.40
N ARG A 19 -2.11 12.39 -2.76
CA ARG A 19 -1.30 13.61 -2.79
C ARG A 19 -0.82 13.88 -1.38
N ILE A 20 0.49 14.07 -1.23
CA ILE A 20 1.16 14.36 0.05
C ILE A 20 2.19 15.46 -0.16
N SER A 21 2.53 16.18 0.90
CA SER A 21 3.59 17.19 0.86
C SER A 21 4.96 16.58 1.16
N VAL A 22 6.04 17.25 0.75
CA VAL A 22 7.39 16.91 1.22
C VAL A 22 7.43 16.98 2.76
N GLY A 23 7.90 15.91 3.38
CA GLY A 23 7.93 15.70 4.84
C GLY A 23 6.61 15.25 5.46
N GLU A 24 5.52 15.13 4.69
CA GLU A 24 4.23 14.63 5.18
C GLU A 24 4.24 13.09 5.24
N ILE A 25 3.66 12.55 6.30
CA ILE A 25 3.47 11.10 6.49
C ILE A 25 1.98 10.79 6.37
N LYS A 26 1.63 9.87 5.47
CA LYS A 26 0.28 9.37 5.29
C LYS A 26 0.19 7.92 5.72
N GLU A 27 -0.73 7.64 6.63
CA GLU A 27 -1.05 6.27 7.04
C GLU A 27 -2.09 5.65 6.11
N ILE A 28 -1.81 4.43 5.67
CA ILE A 28 -2.71 3.59 4.88
C ILE A 28 -2.94 2.31 5.65
N SER A 29 -4.19 2.11 6.08
CA SER A 29 -4.66 0.84 6.59
C SER A 29 -5.06 -0.06 5.42
N LEU A 30 -4.50 -1.26 5.40
CA LEU A 30 -4.90 -2.32 4.49
C LEU A 30 -5.44 -3.48 5.32
N PRO A 31 -6.50 -4.18 4.87
CA PRO A 31 -7.00 -5.34 5.57
C PRO A 31 -5.88 -6.38 5.64
N GLY A 32 -5.44 -6.69 6.86
CA GLY A 32 -4.48 -7.76 7.10
C GLY A 32 -5.15 -9.08 6.79
N ARG A 33 -4.53 -9.92 5.96
CA ARG A 33 -5.04 -11.27 5.74
C ARG A 33 -4.63 -12.11 6.94
N GLY A 34 -5.61 -12.37 7.81
CA GLY A 34 -5.38 -12.97 9.11
C GLY A 34 -4.99 -14.46 9.13
N ASP A 35 -4.59 -15.01 7.99
CA ASP A 35 -4.32 -16.44 7.87
C ASP A 35 -2.91 -16.83 8.36
N GLY A 36 -2.00 -15.85 8.58
CA GLY A 36 -0.63 -16.11 9.00
C GLY A 36 0.19 -16.92 7.99
N THR A 37 -0.35 -17.14 6.79
CA THR A 37 0.30 -17.84 5.67
C THR A 37 0.90 -16.85 4.68
N SER A 38 0.49 -15.59 4.77
CA SER A 38 0.83 -14.54 3.83
C SER A 38 1.18 -13.23 4.56
N GLU A 39 2.18 -12.53 4.02
CA GLU A 39 2.67 -11.25 4.53
C GLU A 39 2.32 -10.15 3.53
N LEU A 40 1.84 -9.01 4.05
CA LEU A 40 1.59 -7.83 3.24
C LEU A 40 2.88 -7.00 3.14
N ILE A 41 3.35 -6.80 1.92
CA ILE A 41 4.54 -6.01 1.61
C ILE A 41 4.12 -4.73 0.88
N GLY A 42 4.74 -3.60 1.27
CA GLY A 42 4.61 -2.33 0.58
C GLY A 42 5.95 -1.97 -0.05
N THR A 43 5.94 -1.69 -1.35
CA THR A 43 7.14 -1.36 -2.13
C THR A 43 6.92 -0.06 -2.89
N SER A 44 7.89 0.84 -2.85
CA SER A 44 7.91 2.06 -3.66
C SER A 44 8.78 1.82 -4.90
N ASP A 45 8.34 2.28 -6.06
CA ASP A 45 9.16 2.28 -7.29
C ASP A 45 10.28 3.34 -7.24
N ASN A 46 10.15 4.36 -6.39
CA ASN A 46 11.14 5.41 -6.20
C ASN A 46 11.21 5.85 -4.73
N GLN A 47 12.21 5.32 -4.02
CA GLN A 47 12.44 5.60 -2.60
C GLN A 47 13.01 7.01 -2.33
N GLU A 48 13.57 7.68 -3.34
CA GLU A 48 14.06 9.07 -3.24
C GLU A 48 12.90 10.07 -3.20
N VAL A 49 11.75 9.70 -3.76
CA VAL A 49 10.53 10.51 -3.78
C VAL A 49 9.61 10.11 -2.64
N VAL A 50 9.39 8.80 -2.45
CA VAL A 50 8.45 8.27 -1.45
C VAL A 50 9.06 7.11 -0.68
N GLU A 51 9.14 7.26 0.62
CA GLU A 51 9.50 6.20 1.55
C GLU A 51 8.23 5.48 2.03
N VAL A 52 8.26 4.15 2.03
CA VAL A 52 7.15 3.31 2.52
C VAL A 52 7.67 2.46 3.65
N SER A 53 7.14 2.68 4.84
CA SER A 53 7.43 1.87 6.01
C SER A 53 6.18 1.14 6.46
N ARG A 54 6.37 -0.08 6.99
CA ARG A 54 5.30 -0.78 7.70
C ARG A 54 5.34 -0.34 9.15
N GLN A 55 4.21 0.10 9.69
CA GLN A 55 4.13 0.27 11.14
C GLN A 55 4.02 -1.13 11.72
N GLN A 56 5.15 -1.65 12.20
CA GLN A 56 5.20 -2.91 12.91
C GLN A 56 4.56 -2.67 14.27
N LEU A 57 3.22 -2.78 14.32
CA LEU A 57 2.48 -2.86 15.57
C LEU A 57 3.17 -3.94 16.40
N ALA A 58 3.66 -3.56 17.59
CA ALA A 58 4.42 -4.44 18.46
C ALA A 58 3.70 -5.80 18.55
N PRO A 59 4.45 -6.93 18.52
CA PRO A 59 3.83 -8.24 18.67
C PRO A 59 2.99 -8.18 19.93
N ALA A 60 1.68 -8.43 19.81
CA ALA A 60 0.82 -8.52 20.96
C ALA A 60 1.46 -9.56 21.88
N VAL A 61 1.90 -9.09 23.05
CA VAL A 61 2.57 -9.90 24.05
C VAL A 61 1.60 -11.02 24.42
N ASP A 62 1.97 -12.24 24.04
CA ASP A 62 1.57 -13.48 24.69
C ASP A 62 0.09 -13.59 25.09
N THR A 63 -0.82 -13.46 24.12
CA THR A 63 -2.18 -13.99 24.27
C THR A 63 -2.43 -15.03 23.19
N LEU A 64 -2.68 -16.26 23.65
CA LEU A 64 -3.09 -17.46 22.91
C LEU A 64 -4.37 -17.24 22.09
N THR A 65 -4.29 -16.43 21.04
CA THR A 65 -5.17 -16.42 19.88
C THR A 65 -4.54 -15.42 18.93
N ARG A 66 -3.85 -15.95 17.92
CA ARG A 66 -3.32 -15.15 16.81
C ARG A 66 -4.51 -14.65 15.97
N ASP A 67 -5.25 -13.69 16.52
CA ASP A 67 -6.34 -13.02 15.83
C ASP A 67 -5.71 -12.00 14.86
N ASN A 68 -5.14 -12.53 13.78
CA ASN A 68 -4.43 -11.78 12.75
C ASN A 68 -5.39 -10.92 11.89
N ALA A 69 -6.66 -10.76 12.26
CA ALA A 69 -7.62 -9.96 11.52
C ALA A 69 -7.41 -8.44 11.67
N ARG A 70 -6.32 -8.00 12.32
CA ARG A 70 -6.02 -6.58 12.49
C ARG A 70 -5.51 -5.96 11.18
N PRO A 71 -5.97 -4.74 10.82
CA PRO A 71 -5.48 -4.05 9.64
C PRO A 71 -3.98 -3.77 9.77
N THR A 72 -3.23 -4.01 8.69
CA THR A 72 -1.82 -3.63 8.59
C THR A 72 -1.74 -2.16 8.21
N ILE A 73 -1.00 -1.37 8.98
CA ILE A 73 -0.81 0.05 8.74
C ILE A 73 0.53 0.27 8.05
N PHE A 74 0.51 0.97 6.93
CA PHE A 74 1.69 1.44 6.21
C PHE A 74 1.79 2.94 6.30
N GLN A 75 2.98 3.45 6.53
CA GLN A 75 3.30 4.87 6.52
C GLN A 75 4.00 5.21 5.20
N ILE A 76 3.40 6.11 4.44
CA ILE A 76 3.93 6.64 3.20
C ILE A 76 4.42 8.06 3.49
N LYS A 77 5.73 8.27 3.39
CA LYS A 77 6.37 9.55 3.66
C LYS A 77 6.88 10.18 2.36
N GLY A 78 6.51 11.44 2.14
CA GLY A 78 7.04 12.23 1.04
C GLY A 78 8.46 12.70 1.36
N ILE A 79 9.44 12.30 0.56
CA ILE A 79 10.85 12.69 0.74
C ILE A 79 11.18 13.86 -0.17
N THR A 80 10.88 13.73 -1.47
CA THR A 80 11.20 14.74 -2.48
C THR A 80 9.98 14.98 -3.37
N ALA A 81 9.81 16.20 -3.88
CA ALA A 81 8.74 16.49 -4.82
C ALA A 81 8.87 15.65 -6.10
N GLY A 82 7.78 15.00 -6.51
CA GLY A 82 7.81 14.03 -7.60
C GLY A 82 6.57 13.14 -7.60
N THR A 83 6.57 12.12 -8.44
CA THR A 83 5.51 11.10 -8.46
C THR A 83 6.15 9.72 -8.36
N ALA A 84 5.63 8.89 -7.46
CA ALA A 84 6.08 7.52 -7.25
C ALA A 84 4.87 6.58 -7.11
N ASN A 85 5.03 5.34 -7.56
CA ASN A 85 4.06 4.28 -7.37
C ASN A 85 4.43 3.42 -6.15
N VAL A 86 3.49 3.34 -5.22
CA VAL A 86 3.57 2.45 -4.07
C VAL A 86 2.70 1.24 -4.31
N VAL A 87 3.32 0.08 -4.48
CA VAL A 87 2.66 -1.19 -4.74
C VAL A 87 2.59 -1.99 -3.44
N PHE A 88 1.38 -2.35 -3.05
CA PHE A 88 1.08 -3.26 -1.96
C PHE A 88 0.72 -4.63 -2.51
N ALA A 89 1.47 -5.65 -2.08
CA ALA A 89 1.29 -7.02 -2.52
C ALA A 89 1.26 -7.97 -1.32
N THR A 90 0.44 -9.02 -1.41
CA THR A 90 0.48 -10.14 -0.46
C THR A 90 1.45 -11.17 -0.98
N LYS A 91 2.49 -11.47 -0.20
CA LYS A 91 3.44 -12.52 -0.48
C LYS A 91 3.18 -13.70 0.45
N LEU A 92 2.98 -14.90 -0.11
CA LEU A 92 2.92 -16.12 0.69
C LEU A 92 4.30 -16.41 1.28
N LEU A 93 4.37 -16.72 2.57
CA LEU A 93 5.63 -16.97 3.30
C LEU A 93 6.43 -18.13 2.67
N ASN A 94 5.74 -19.08 2.04
CA ASN A 94 6.31 -20.27 1.43
C ASN A 94 6.53 -20.16 -0.09
N GLN A 95 6.31 -19.00 -0.71
CA GLN A 95 6.54 -18.80 -2.14
C GLN A 95 7.62 -17.77 -2.44
N THR A 96 8.53 -18.14 -3.33
CA THR A 96 9.51 -17.24 -3.93
C THR A 96 8.86 -16.54 -5.13
N GLY A 97 8.52 -15.26 -4.96
CA GLY A 97 7.92 -14.43 -6.00
C GLY A 97 7.50 -13.06 -5.47
N ASN A 98 7.10 -12.16 -6.38
CA ASN A 98 6.70 -10.77 -6.05
C ASN A 98 5.33 -10.67 -5.33
N GLY A 99 4.74 -11.82 -4.97
CA GLY A 99 3.42 -11.89 -4.36
C GLY A 99 2.29 -11.51 -5.33
N LEU A 100 1.07 -11.45 -4.79
CA LEU A 100 -0.11 -10.97 -5.49
C LEU A 100 -0.32 -9.50 -5.16
N THR A 101 -0.23 -8.62 -6.15
CA THR A 101 -0.53 -7.20 -5.99
C THR A 101 -2.00 -7.01 -5.58
N ILE A 102 -2.23 -6.40 -4.42
CA ILE A 102 -3.56 -6.10 -3.92
C ILE A 102 -3.96 -4.68 -4.31
N ARG A 103 -3.03 -3.74 -4.20
CA ARG A 103 -3.32 -2.32 -4.35
C ARG A 103 -2.10 -1.55 -4.79
N THR A 104 -2.31 -0.60 -5.69
CA THR A 104 -1.27 0.34 -6.12
C THR A 104 -1.72 1.75 -5.79
N TYR A 105 -0.81 2.55 -5.24
CA TYR A 105 -1.02 3.96 -5.00
C TYR A 105 -0.10 4.77 -5.89
N VAL A 106 -0.65 5.74 -6.61
CA VAL A 106 0.16 6.77 -7.28
C VAL A 106 0.29 7.92 -6.32
N VAL A 107 1.46 8.07 -5.72
CA VAL A 107 1.75 9.09 -4.72
C VAL A 107 2.40 10.28 -5.42
N GLN A 108 1.69 11.39 -5.44
CA GLN A 108 2.19 12.67 -5.90
C GLN A 108 2.67 13.48 -4.70
N VAL A 109 3.99 13.67 -4.62
CA VAL A 109 4.62 14.50 -3.59
C VAL A 109 4.76 15.92 -4.11
N ILE A 110 4.14 16.87 -3.43
CA ILE A 110 4.24 18.30 -3.74
C ILE A 110 5.21 19.00 -2.79
N ALA A 111 5.97 19.95 -3.32
CA ALA A 111 6.68 20.91 -2.48
C ALA A 111 5.66 21.79 -1.74
N LYS A 112 6.01 22.22 -0.52
CA LYS A 112 5.21 23.17 0.26
C LYS A 112 5.33 24.59 -0.31
#